data_AF-A0A225D142-F1
#
_entry.id   AF-A0A225D142-F1
#
_cell.length_a   1.000
_cell.length_b   1.000
_cell.length_c   1.000
_cell.angle_alpha   90.00
_cell.angle_beta   90.00
_cell.angle_gamma   90.00
#
_symmetry.space_group_name_H-M   'P 1'
#
loop_
_entity.id
_entity.type
_entity.pdbx_description
1 polymer ?
#
loop_
_entity_poly.entity_id
_entity_poly.type
_entity_poly.pdbx_seq_one_letter_code
_entity_poly.pdbx_strand_id
1 'polypeptide(L)' 'MKVTHGLDDVVGVEPGGDVGRLLPAELAKLVVPELELDTLRRIVERQACVAV' A
#
# COMPACT_ATOMS: atom_id res chain seq x y z
N MET A 1 -11.14 -24.57 -12.53
CA MET A 1 -10.49 -23.76 -11.48
C MET A 1 -9.43 -22.91 -12.17
N LYS A 2 -9.67 -21.61 -12.35
CA LYS A 2 -8.76 -20.74 -13.12
C LYS A 2 -7.62 -20.32 -12.18
N VAL A 3 -6.44 -20.90 -12.38
CA VAL A 3 -5.22 -20.51 -11.68
C VAL A 3 -4.81 -19.14 -12.23
N THR A 4 -4.92 -18.11 -11.40
CA THR A 4 -4.47 -16.75 -11.70
C THR A 4 -2.96 -16.73 -11.61
N HIS A 5 -2.28 -17.08 -12.69
CA HIS A 5 -0.81 -17.00 -12.76
C HIS A 5 -0.39 -15.53 -12.79
N GLY A 6 0.49 -15.14 -11.88
CA GLY A 6 1.04 -13.78 -11.78
C GLY A 6 1.20 -13.21 -10.37
N LEU A 7 0.70 -13.89 -9.33
CA LEU A 7 0.94 -13.49 -7.93
C LEU A 7 2.12 -14.21 -7.27
N ASP A 8 2.56 -15.35 -7.84
CA ASP A 8 3.48 -16.30 -7.19
C ASP A 8 4.99 -15.97 -7.35
N ASP A 9 5.37 -14.93 -8.10
CA ASP A 9 6.77 -14.68 -8.46
C ASP A 9 7.53 -13.72 -7.53
N VAL A 10 6.91 -13.24 -6.44
CA VAL A 10 7.56 -12.30 -5.51
C VAL A 10 8.00 -13.02 -4.24
N VAL A 11 9.16 -13.67 -4.29
CA VAL A 11 9.78 -14.38 -3.14
C VAL A 11 10.87 -13.50 -2.51
N GLY A 12 10.81 -13.30 -1.19
CA GLY A 12 11.87 -12.64 -0.42
C GLY A 12 11.73 -11.12 -0.26
N VAL A 13 10.59 -10.53 -0.62
CA VAL A 13 10.27 -9.14 -0.22
C VAL A 13 9.54 -9.17 1.11
N GLU A 14 9.97 -8.37 2.08
CA GLU A 14 9.07 -7.98 3.15
C GLU A 14 8.07 -6.98 2.56
N PRO A 15 6.75 -7.25 2.60
CA PRO A 15 5.74 -6.27 2.22
C PRO A 15 5.75 -5.13 3.25
N GLY A 16 6.66 -4.18 3.06
CA GLY A 16 6.72 -2.94 3.83
C GLY A 16 5.75 -1.93 3.24
N GLY A 17 4.94 -1.29 4.08
CA GLY A 17 3.98 -0.27 3.61
C GLY A 17 2.91 -0.86 2.70
N ASP A 18 2.18 -1.86 3.20
CA ASP A 18 1.08 -2.46 2.44
C ASP A 18 -0.08 -1.47 2.30
N VAL A 19 -0.45 -1.13 1.06
CA VAL A 19 -1.60 -0.26 0.75
C VAL A 19 -2.90 -0.84 1.33
N GLY A 20 -3.01 -2.17 1.41
CA GLY A 20 -4.15 -2.86 2.00
C GLY A 20 -4.33 -2.61 3.51
N ARG A 21 -3.36 -1.95 4.17
CA ARG A 21 -3.34 -1.67 5.61
C ARG A 21 -3.65 -0.20 5.95
N LEU A 22 -3.85 0.64 4.96
CA LEU A 22 -4.17 2.05 5.18
C LEU A 22 -5.56 2.21 5.80
N LEU A 23 -5.71 3.23 6.65
CA LEU A 23 -7.03 3.65 7.11
C LEU A 23 -7.84 4.24 5.95
N PRO A 24 -9.19 4.22 6.00
CA PRO A 24 -10.02 4.83 4.97
C PRO A 24 -9.69 6.30 4.69
N ALA A 25 -9.34 7.06 5.73
CA ALA A 25 -8.94 8.47 5.61
C ALA A 25 -7.58 8.66 4.92
N GLU A 26 -6.71 7.65 4.96
CA GLU A 26 -5.41 7.66 4.27
C GLU A 26 -5.57 7.21 2.81
N LEU A 27 -6.41 6.21 2.55
CA LEU A 27 -6.79 5.81 1.19
C LEU A 27 -7.42 6.97 0.40
N ALA A 28 -8.23 7.79 1.07
CA ALA A 28 -8.84 8.97 0.45
C ALA A 28 -7.81 10.00 -0.05
N LYS A 29 -6.56 9.98 0.44
CA LYS A 29 -5.52 10.91 -0.02
C LYS A 29 -4.91 10.50 -1.36
N LEU A 30 -5.05 9.23 -1.75
CA LEU A 30 -4.57 8.74 -3.05
C LEU A 30 -5.40 9.26 -4.24
N VAL A 31 -6.61 9.78 -3.99
CA VAL A 31 -7.44 10.40 -5.04
C VAL A 31 -7.29 11.91 -5.12
N VAL A 32 -6.48 12.51 -4.23
CA VAL A 32 -6.17 13.94 -4.21
C VAL A 32 -4.77 14.11 -4.81
N PRO A 33 -4.62 14.66 -6.03
CA PRO A 33 -3.34 14.72 -6.74
C PRO A 33 -2.21 15.35 -5.93
N GLU A 34 -2.52 16.37 -5.13
CA GLU A 34 -1.55 17.08 -4.29
C GLU A 34 -1.05 16.25 -3.11
N LEU A 35 -1.81 15.23 -2.69
CA LEU A 35 -1.53 14.40 -1.52
C LEU A 35 -1.07 12.98 -1.88
N GLU A 36 -1.27 12.56 -3.13
CA GLU A 36 -0.95 11.22 -3.60
C GLU A 36 0.53 10.87 -3.35
N LEU A 37 1.45 11.72 -3.82
CA LEU A 37 2.89 11.47 -3.68
C LEU A 37 3.37 11.51 -2.21
N ASP A 38 2.81 12.40 -1.39
CA ASP A 38 3.14 12.43 0.04
C ASP A 38 2.65 11.15 0.74
N THR A 39 1.46 10.67 0.37
CA THR A 39 0.87 9.45 0.92
C THR A 39 1.70 8.23 0.53
N LEU A 40 2.08 8.10 -0.75
CA LEU A 40 2.96 7.03 -1.23
C LEU A 40 4.34 7.08 -0.56
N ARG A 41 4.91 8.26 -0.38
CA ARG A 41 6.19 8.44 0.33
C ARG A 41 6.09 7.94 1.78
N ARG A 42 5.06 8.34 2.52
CA ARG A 42 4.84 7.89 3.92
C ARG A 42 4.67 6.38 4.02
N ILE A 43 4.05 5.74 3.03
CA ILE A 43 3.90 4.29 2.96
C ILE A 43 5.27 3.62 2.84
N VAL A 44 6.09 4.06 1.89
CA VAL A 44 7.45 3.55 1.67
C VAL A 44 8.34 3.80 2.89
N GLU A 45 8.19 4.96 3.52
CA GLU A 45 8.93 5.34 4.73
C GLU A 45 8.38 4.69 6.02
N ARG A 46 7.30 3.89 5.95
CA ARG A 46 6.62 3.25 7.09
C ARG A 46 6.13 4.26 8.15
N GLN A 47 5.72 5.44 7.71
CA GLN A 47 5.18 6.52 8.53
C GLN A 47 3.65 6.61 8.47
N ALA A 48 2.99 5.73 7.71
CA ALA A 48 1.54 5.60 7.69
C ALA A 48 1.09 4.65 8.82
N CYS A 49 0.04 5.04 9.54
CA CYS A 49 -0.49 4.25 10.66
C CYS A 49 -1.47 3.21 10.14
N VAL A 50 -1.45 2.04 10.78
CA VAL A 50 -2.31 0.91 10.44
C VAL A 50 -3.21 0.63 11.65
N ALA A 51 -4.48 0.30 11.44
CA ALA A 51 -5.30 -0.26 12.52
C ALA A 51 -4.65 -1.59 12.98
N VAL A 52 -4.20 -1.62 14.24
CA VAL A 52 -3.62 -2.82 14.89
C VAL A 52 -4.69 -3.89 15.09
#